data_AF-A0A0J9W2G5-F1
#
_entry.id   AF-A0A0J9W2G5-F1
#
_cell.length_a   1.000
_cell.length_b   1.000
_cell.length_c   1.000
_cell.angle_alpha   90.00
_cell.angle_beta   90.00
_cell.angle_gamma   90.00
#
_symmetry.space_group_name_H-M   'P 1'
#
loop_
_entity.id
_entity.type
_entity.pdbx_description
1 polymer ?
#
loop_
_entity_poly.entity_id
_entity_poly.type
_entity_poly.pdbx_seq_one_letter_code
_entity_poly.pdbx_strand_id
1 'polypeptide(L)'
;MHINLDNIKGKEGKCTENKCNCAKTCSEKYMSYKNTCNQTDETNFCDEIEKVRNKYNNLINSVGQCDEAEKSLPSFKAFDTMFNVLVPLILGLVLFFTLFILYKFTSFGSSIYTKIRRKNKLRNSLYNDTHPLLQTSKIKNEHSKNRQYNIAY
;
A
#
# COMPACT_ATOMS: atom_id res chain seq x y z
N MET A 1 -9.57 -36.52 17.50
CA MET A 1 -8.73 -35.94 18.56
C MET A 1 -9.49 -34.78 19.19
N HIS A 2 -9.87 -34.86 20.48
CA HIS A 2 -10.78 -33.88 21.09
C HIS A 2 -10.00 -32.78 21.85
N ILE A 3 -10.00 -31.56 21.30
CA ILE A 3 -9.85 -30.36 22.15
C ILE A 3 -11.24 -30.12 22.74
N ASN A 4 -11.41 -30.56 23.99
CA ASN A 4 -12.71 -30.53 24.63
C ASN A 4 -13.00 -29.12 25.18
N LEU A 5 -13.56 -28.27 24.31
CA LEU A 5 -14.01 -26.90 24.64
C LEU A 5 -15.26 -26.88 25.51
N ASP A 6 -15.95 -28.01 25.67
CA ASP A 6 -17.15 -28.10 26.50
C ASP A 6 -16.82 -27.82 27.97
N ASN A 7 -15.57 -28.08 28.36
CA ASN A 7 -14.98 -27.63 29.61
C ASN A 7 -15.07 -26.11 29.82
N ILE A 8 -14.87 -25.26 28.79
CA ILE A 8 -14.97 -23.80 28.95
C ILE A 8 -16.43 -23.33 29.04
N LYS A 9 -17.37 -24.08 28.42
CA LYS A 9 -18.80 -23.72 28.40
C LYS A 9 -19.54 -24.00 29.70
N GLY A 10 -18.92 -24.62 30.69
CA GLY A 10 -19.52 -24.81 32.01
C GLY A 10 -20.78 -25.67 32.04
N LYS A 11 -21.01 -26.52 31.03
CA LYS A 11 -22.05 -27.56 31.09
C LYS A 11 -21.39 -28.88 31.46
N GLU A 12 -21.33 -29.09 32.77
CA GLU A 12 -20.86 -30.30 33.47
C GLU A 12 -19.40 -30.69 33.17
N GLY A 13 -18.47 -30.08 33.90
CA GLY A 13 -17.05 -30.42 33.87
C GLY A 13 -16.21 -29.58 34.83
N LYS A 14 -14.97 -30.03 35.10
CA LYS A 14 -13.94 -29.53 36.04
C LYS A 14 -13.65 -28.02 36.07
N CYS A 15 -14.24 -27.24 35.18
CA CYS A 15 -13.94 -25.83 34.95
C CYS A 15 -14.91 -24.84 35.59
N THR A 16 -15.98 -25.33 36.22
CA THR A 16 -16.85 -24.50 37.05
C THR A 16 -16.14 -23.98 38.30
N GLU A 17 -15.20 -24.74 38.88
CA GLU A 17 -14.45 -24.34 40.08
C GLU A 17 -13.22 -23.46 39.79
N ASN A 18 -12.52 -23.65 38.67
CA ASN A 18 -11.32 -22.86 38.34
C ASN A 18 -11.23 -22.50 36.86
N LYS A 19 -12.07 -21.53 36.49
CA LYS A 19 -12.19 -20.91 35.17
C LYS A 19 -10.85 -20.47 34.57
N CYS A 20 -9.96 -19.85 35.36
CA CYS A 20 -8.67 -19.37 34.87
C CYS A 20 -7.69 -20.50 34.58
N ASN A 21 -7.64 -21.54 35.41
CA ASN A 21 -6.78 -22.69 35.14
C ASN A 21 -7.22 -23.44 33.87
N CYS A 22 -8.52 -23.49 33.61
CA CYS A 22 -9.05 -24.04 32.36
C CYS A 22 -8.72 -23.19 31.14
N ALA A 23 -8.82 -21.87 31.25
CA ALA A 23 -8.40 -20.97 30.18
C ALA A 23 -6.91 -21.19 29.83
N LYS A 24 -6.05 -21.23 30.85
CA LYS A 24 -4.61 -21.51 30.71
C LYS A 24 -4.33 -22.87 30.06
N THR A 25 -4.95 -23.94 30.56
CA THR A 25 -4.76 -25.29 30.00
C THR A 25 -5.25 -25.36 28.55
N CYS A 26 -6.33 -24.65 28.21
CA CYS A 26 -6.81 -24.56 26.84
C CYS A 26 -5.83 -23.81 25.94
N SER A 27 -5.28 -22.66 26.39
CA SER A 27 -4.30 -21.90 25.60
C SER A 27 -3.01 -22.70 25.38
N GLU A 28 -2.51 -23.37 26.41
CA GLU A 28 -1.31 -24.23 26.31
C GLU A 28 -1.54 -25.39 25.33
N LYS A 29 -2.69 -26.07 25.43
CA LYS A 29 -3.03 -27.17 24.52
C LYS A 29 -3.20 -26.67 23.08
N TYR A 30 -3.85 -25.52 22.90
CA TYR A 30 -3.96 -24.87 21.59
C TYR A 30 -2.57 -24.62 20.97
N MET A 31 -1.67 -24.01 21.73
CA MET A 31 -0.31 -23.69 21.30
C MET A 31 0.51 -24.92 20.88
N SER A 32 0.25 -26.09 21.45
CA SER A 32 0.93 -27.33 21.07
C SER A 32 0.72 -27.72 19.59
N TYR A 33 -0.39 -27.28 18.99
CA TYR A 33 -0.72 -27.59 17.59
C TYR A 33 -0.08 -26.63 16.57
N LYS A 34 0.63 -25.59 17.03
CA LYS A 34 1.25 -24.60 16.16
C LYS A 34 2.15 -25.24 15.11
N ASN A 35 3.03 -26.17 15.51
CA ASN A 35 3.97 -26.80 14.59
C ASN A 35 3.24 -27.74 13.62
N THR A 36 2.24 -28.48 14.08
CA THR A 36 1.39 -29.32 13.22
C THR A 36 0.77 -28.46 12.12
N CYS A 37 0.14 -27.34 12.48
CA CYS A 37 -0.50 -26.47 11.50
C CYS A 37 0.45 -25.67 10.61
N ASN A 38 1.72 -25.55 10.99
CA ASN A 38 2.74 -24.91 10.17
C ASN A 38 3.44 -25.90 9.21
N GLN A 39 3.38 -27.20 9.48
CA GLN A 39 4.17 -28.22 8.76
C GLN A 39 3.30 -29.14 7.89
N THR A 40 2.00 -29.22 8.13
CA THR A 40 1.11 -30.12 7.40
C THR A 40 0.18 -29.36 6.46
N ASP A 41 -0.06 -29.92 5.27
CA ASP A 41 -1.14 -29.51 4.37
C ASP A 41 -2.51 -30.03 4.84
N GLU A 42 -2.62 -30.49 6.10
CA GLU A 42 -3.88 -30.94 6.71
C GLU A 42 -4.78 -29.75 7.08
N THR A 43 -5.18 -29.02 6.04
CA THR A 43 -6.08 -27.87 6.06
C THR A 43 -7.33 -28.11 6.91
N ASN A 44 -7.93 -29.30 6.79
CA ASN A 44 -9.12 -29.68 7.57
C ASN A 44 -8.86 -29.71 9.09
N PHE A 45 -7.71 -30.21 9.53
CA PHE A 45 -7.38 -30.25 10.96
C PHE A 45 -7.21 -28.82 11.49
N CYS A 46 -6.43 -27.99 10.80
CA CYS A 46 -6.15 -26.62 11.22
C CYS A 46 -7.37 -25.70 11.12
N ASP A 47 -8.29 -25.97 10.20
CA ASP A 47 -9.59 -25.31 10.14
C ASP A 47 -10.44 -25.59 11.39
N GLU A 48 -10.41 -26.82 11.92
CA GLU A 48 -11.05 -27.14 13.20
C GLU A 48 -10.34 -26.45 14.38
N ILE A 49 -9.00 -26.37 14.35
CA ILE A 49 -8.23 -25.62 15.36
C ILE A 49 -8.58 -24.12 15.33
N GLU A 50 -8.81 -23.52 14.16
CA GLU A 50 -9.27 -22.13 14.08
C GLU A 50 -10.69 -21.93 14.66
N LYS A 51 -11.59 -22.91 14.49
CA LYS A 51 -12.91 -22.86 15.16
C LYS A 51 -12.75 -22.89 16.68
N VAL A 52 -11.76 -23.61 17.19
CA VAL A 52 -11.43 -23.64 18.63
C VAL A 52 -10.94 -22.28 19.09
N ARG A 53 -10.01 -21.66 18.36
CA ARG A 53 -9.53 -20.30 18.61
C ARG A 53 -10.67 -19.30 18.70
N ASN A 54 -11.59 -19.31 17.72
CA ASN A 54 -12.72 -18.39 17.72
C ASN A 54 -13.61 -18.56 18.96
N LYS A 55 -13.89 -19.81 19.35
CA LYS A 55 -14.67 -20.10 20.56
C LYS A 55 -13.95 -19.61 21.82
N TYR A 56 -12.66 -19.87 21.96
CA TYR A 56 -11.87 -19.41 23.10
C TYR A 56 -11.86 -17.87 23.19
N ASN A 57 -11.54 -17.19 22.08
CA ASN A 57 -11.44 -15.73 22.05
C ASN A 57 -12.79 -15.05 22.36
N ASN A 58 -13.91 -15.67 21.99
CA ASN A 58 -15.24 -15.17 22.36
C ASN A 58 -15.53 -15.38 23.85
N LEU A 59 -15.09 -16.52 24.40
CA LEU A 59 -15.38 -16.90 25.78
C LEU A 59 -14.47 -16.21 26.80
N ILE A 60 -13.19 -16.00 26.50
CA ILE A 60 -12.19 -15.52 27.48
C ILE A 60 -12.57 -14.17 28.11
N ASN A 61 -13.27 -13.31 27.36
CA ASN A 61 -13.80 -12.05 27.88
C ASN A 61 -14.89 -12.23 28.96
N SER A 62 -15.59 -13.37 28.96
CA SER A 62 -16.63 -13.72 29.94
C SER A 62 -16.10 -14.48 31.17
N VAL A 63 -14.84 -14.94 31.13
CA VAL A 63 -14.20 -15.74 32.18
C VAL A 63 -13.71 -14.87 33.34
N GLY A 64 -13.52 -13.56 33.12
CA GLY A 64 -12.96 -12.61 34.09
C GLY A 64 -11.47 -12.33 33.83
N GLN A 65 -10.81 -11.58 34.72
CA GLN A 65 -9.36 -11.39 34.64
C GLN A 65 -8.64 -12.68 35.04
N CYS A 66 -7.98 -13.31 34.06
CA CYS A 66 -7.07 -14.42 34.25
C CYS A 66 -5.70 -14.02 33.75
N ASP A 67 -4.79 -13.62 34.64
CA ASP A 67 -3.47 -13.10 34.25
C ASP A 67 -2.55 -14.18 33.65
N GLU A 68 -2.79 -15.45 34.00
CA GLU A 68 -2.00 -16.58 33.52
C GLU A 68 -2.47 -17.15 32.18
N ALA A 69 -3.66 -16.74 31.71
CA ALA A 69 -4.24 -17.24 30.48
C ALA A 69 -4.11 -16.21 29.35
N GLU A 70 -3.91 -16.70 28.13
CA GLU A 70 -3.82 -15.82 26.96
C GLU A 70 -5.15 -15.10 26.73
N LYS A 71 -5.12 -13.77 26.60
CA LYS A 71 -6.31 -12.95 26.35
C LYS A 71 -6.86 -13.12 24.93
N SER A 72 -6.04 -13.64 24.02
CA SER A 72 -6.42 -14.02 22.67
C SER A 72 -5.40 -15.01 22.13
N LEU A 73 -5.87 -16.03 21.43
CA LEU A 73 -5.01 -17.00 20.75
C LEU A 73 -4.62 -16.49 19.35
N PRO A 74 -3.38 -16.72 18.90
CA PRO A 74 -2.93 -16.37 17.55
C PRO A 74 -3.51 -17.35 16.52
N SER A 75 -3.75 -16.86 15.30
CA SER A 75 -4.12 -17.73 14.16
C SER A 75 -2.93 -18.59 13.76
N PHE A 76 -3.15 -19.88 13.52
CA PHE A 76 -2.17 -20.77 12.90
C PHE A 76 -2.35 -20.90 11.40
N LYS A 77 -3.46 -20.39 10.85
CA LYS A 77 -3.47 -20.07 9.43
C LYS A 77 -2.35 -19.08 9.19
N ALA A 78 -1.27 -19.56 8.59
CA ALA A 78 -0.33 -18.69 7.93
C ALA A 78 -1.16 -17.90 6.92
N PHE A 79 -1.37 -16.61 7.18
CA PHE A 79 -1.37 -15.68 6.06
C PHE A 79 0.01 -15.87 5.49
N ASP A 80 0.09 -16.73 4.48
CA ASP A 80 1.33 -17.25 3.92
C ASP A 80 2.33 -16.10 3.95
N THR A 81 3.35 -16.18 4.80
CA THR A 81 4.36 -15.10 4.88
C THR A 81 4.95 -14.91 3.48
N MET A 82 4.95 -16.00 2.70
CA MET A 82 5.09 -16.05 1.25
C MET A 82 4.11 -15.11 0.53
N PHE A 83 2.80 -15.19 0.73
CA PHE A 83 1.80 -14.28 0.13
C PHE A 83 2.07 -12.81 0.43
N ASN A 84 2.35 -12.45 1.69
CA ASN A 84 2.59 -11.05 2.06
C ASN A 84 3.87 -10.48 1.42
N VAL A 85 4.87 -11.31 1.11
CA VAL A 85 6.08 -10.91 0.38
C VAL A 85 5.90 -11.02 -1.14
N LEU A 86 5.16 -12.03 -1.61
CA LEU A 86 4.99 -12.36 -3.02
C LEU A 86 4.02 -11.38 -3.70
N VAL A 87 2.97 -10.95 -3.03
CA VAL A 87 2.00 -9.97 -3.55
C VAL A 87 2.69 -8.65 -3.93
N PRO A 88 3.45 -7.96 -3.06
CA PRO A 88 4.13 -6.73 -3.44
C PRO A 88 5.23 -6.98 -4.49
N LEU A 89 5.89 -8.14 -4.46
CA LEU A 89 6.90 -8.50 -5.46
C LEU A 89 6.30 -8.62 -6.87
N ILE A 90 5.21 -9.38 -7.02
CA ILE A 90 4.51 -9.57 -8.29
C ILE A 90 3.96 -8.24 -8.78
N LEU A 91 3.31 -7.45 -7.90
CA LEU A 91 2.75 -6.16 -8.26
C LEU A 91 3.85 -5.19 -8.73
N GLY A 92 5.00 -5.18 -8.05
CA GLY A 92 6.17 -4.41 -8.44
C GLY A 92 6.75 -4.82 -9.80
N LEU A 93 6.86 -6.13 -10.07
CA LEU A 93 7.31 -6.64 -11.36
C LEU A 93 6.35 -6.24 -12.49
N VAL A 94 5.04 -6.43 -12.29
CA VAL A 94 4.02 -6.03 -13.27
C VAL A 94 4.10 -4.53 -13.58
N LEU A 95 4.26 -3.69 -12.56
CA LEU A 95 4.43 -2.25 -12.73
C LEU A 95 5.71 -1.91 -13.51
N PHE A 96 6.82 -2.57 -13.18
CA PHE A 96 8.10 -2.37 -13.86
C PHE A 96 8.03 -2.79 -15.33
N PHE A 97 7.46 -3.96 -15.62
CA PHE A 97 7.30 -4.46 -16.99
C PHE A 97 6.34 -3.57 -17.81
N THR A 98 5.22 -3.15 -17.23
CA THR A 98 4.30 -2.24 -17.91
C THR A 98 4.96 -0.91 -18.22
N LEU A 99 5.70 -0.30 -17.28
CA LEU A 99 6.47 0.92 -17.53
C LEU A 99 7.55 0.72 -18.60
N PHE A 100 8.27 -0.40 -18.58
CA PHE A 100 9.29 -0.72 -19.58
C PHE A 100 8.69 -0.85 -20.98
N ILE A 101 7.55 -1.55 -21.10
CA ILE A 101 6.82 -1.70 -22.36
C ILE A 101 6.29 -0.35 -22.82
N LEU A 102 5.68 0.44 -21.94
CA LEU A 102 5.19 1.78 -22.28
C LEU A 102 6.34 2.70 -22.70
N TYR A 103 7.48 2.66 -22.01
CA TYR A 103 8.65 3.45 -22.36
C TYR A 103 9.22 3.08 -23.73
N LYS A 104 9.29 1.78 -24.06
CA LYS A 104 9.85 1.29 -25.32
C LYS A 104 8.89 1.37 -26.51
N PHE A 105 7.61 1.07 -26.29
CA PHE A 105 6.61 0.91 -27.35
C PHE A 105 5.59 2.04 -27.42
N THR A 106 5.35 2.75 -26.32
CA THR A 106 4.49 3.93 -26.39
C THR A 106 5.32 5.12 -26.83
N SER A 107 4.95 5.68 -27.99
CA SER A 107 5.46 6.90 -28.62
C SER A 107 5.26 8.18 -27.78
N PHE A 108 5.29 8.08 -26.45
CA PHE A 108 5.31 9.24 -25.55
C PHE A 108 6.62 10.01 -25.69
N GLY A 109 7.75 9.38 -26.05
CA GLY A 109 8.97 10.12 -26.40
C GLY A 109 8.75 11.10 -27.55
N SER A 110 8.12 10.65 -28.65
CA SER A 110 7.80 11.51 -29.79
C SER A 110 6.67 12.49 -29.49
N SER A 111 5.62 12.07 -28.78
CA SER A 111 4.46 12.93 -28.46
C SER A 111 4.79 14.00 -27.42
N ILE A 112 5.63 13.69 -26.43
CA ILE A 112 6.13 14.67 -25.44
C ILE A 112 7.12 15.61 -26.11
N TYR A 113 8.08 15.10 -26.89
CA TYR A 113 9.02 15.94 -27.65
C TYR A 113 8.28 16.89 -28.59
N THR A 114 7.28 16.41 -29.34
CA THR A 114 6.48 17.26 -30.24
C THR A 114 5.62 18.26 -29.47
N LYS A 115 5.01 17.91 -28.34
CA LYS A 115 4.29 18.86 -27.47
C LYS A 115 5.23 19.93 -26.89
N ILE A 116 6.41 19.55 -26.40
CA ILE A 116 7.44 20.47 -25.89
C ILE A 116 7.91 21.40 -27.02
N ARG A 117 8.21 20.85 -28.21
CA ARG A 117 8.62 21.63 -29.39
C ARG A 117 7.53 22.61 -29.85
N ARG A 118 6.25 22.20 -29.85
CA ARG A 118 5.11 23.07 -30.18
C ARG A 118 4.96 24.21 -29.17
N LYS A 119 5.07 23.93 -27.87
CA LYS A 119 5.00 24.96 -26.80
C LYS A 119 6.16 25.97 -26.90
N ASN A 120 7.37 25.51 -27.20
CA ASN A 120 8.53 26.37 -27.40
C ASN A 120 8.39 27.25 -28.67
N LYS A 121 7.84 26.70 -29.76
CA LYS A 121 7.57 27.47 -30.99
C LYS A 121 6.57 28.60 -30.74
N LEU A 122 5.49 28.35 -30.01
CA LEU A 122 4.49 29.36 -29.65
C LEU A 122 5.05 30.46 -28.72
N ARG A 123 5.91 30.09 -27.76
CA ARG A 123 6.58 31.07 -26.90
C ARG A 123 7.55 31.96 -27.69
N ASN A 124 8.28 31.38 -28.64
CA ASN A 124 9.20 32.15 -29.48
C ASN A 124 8.46 33.07 -30.46
N SER A 125 7.30 32.65 -31.00
CA SER A 125 6.47 33.54 -31.82
C SER A 125 5.93 34.72 -31.01
N LEU A 126 5.41 34.47 -29.80
CA LEU A 126 4.95 35.55 -28.91
C LEU A 126 6.07 36.52 -28.53
N TYR A 127 7.26 36.03 -28.22
CA TYR A 127 8.42 36.89 -27.90
C TYR A 127 8.84 37.76 -29.10
N ASN A 128 8.86 37.17 -30.30
CA ASN A 128 9.21 37.88 -31.53
C ASN A 128 8.12 38.87 -31.97
N ASP A 129 6.84 38.59 -31.70
CA ASP A 129 5.72 39.50 -32.00
C ASP A 129 5.64 40.67 -30.99
N THR A 130 6.12 40.47 -29.76
CA THR A 130 6.13 41.50 -28.71
C THR A 130 7.28 42.51 -28.89
N HIS A 131 8.41 42.10 -29.48
CA HIS A 131 9.57 42.98 -29.77
C HIS A 131 9.27 44.17 -30.71
N PRO A 132 8.61 44.01 -31.87
CA PRO A 132 8.26 45.13 -32.73
C PRO A 132 7.19 46.04 -32.10
N LEU A 133 6.24 45.49 -31.33
CA LEU A 133 5.19 46.27 -30.67
C LEU A 133 5.74 47.21 -29.57
N LEU A 134 6.77 46.77 -28.83
CA LEU A 134 7.45 47.57 -27.80
C LEU A 134 8.29 48.72 -28.37
N GLN A 135 8.76 48.62 -29.63
CA GLN A 135 9.52 49.71 -30.27
C GLN A 135 8.58 50.82 -30.77
N THR A 136 7.40 50.49 -31.29
CA THR A 136 6.42 51.49 -31.76
C THR A 136 5.81 52.34 -30.65
N SER A 137 5.81 51.89 -29.39
CA SER A 137 5.25 52.68 -28.28
C SER A 137 6.22 53.72 -27.70
N LYS A 138 7.49 53.74 -28.11
CA LYS A 138 8.53 54.64 -27.58
C LYS A 138 8.89 55.82 -28.47
N ILE A 139 8.23 56.02 -29.61
CA ILE A 139 8.50 57.16 -30.50
C ILE A 139 7.27 58.07 -30.53
N LYS A 140 7.14 58.94 -29.53
CA LYS A 140 6.42 60.20 -29.71
C LYS A 140 7.03 61.28 -28.85
N ASN A 141 7.43 62.34 -29.55
CA ASN A 141 7.84 63.67 -29.09
C ASN A 141 9.32 63.81 -28.72
N GLU A 142 10.12 64.32 -29.65
CA GLU A 142 10.84 65.58 -29.39
C GLU A 142 11.35 66.24 -30.68
N HIS A 143 11.24 67.57 -30.65
CA HIS A 143 11.38 68.54 -31.73
C HIS A 143 12.54 68.34 -32.72
N SER A 144 12.23 68.50 -34.01
CA SER A 144 13.21 68.65 -35.08
C SER A 144 14.05 69.94 -34.90
N LYS A 145 15.33 69.81 -34.54
CA LYS A 145 16.34 70.84 -34.75
C LYS A 145 17.43 70.32 -35.68
N ASN A 146 17.14 70.50 -36.97
CA ASN A 146 18.04 70.97 -38.03
C ASN A 146 19.55 70.89 -37.76
N ARG A 147 20.25 70.00 -38.47
CA ARG A 147 21.67 70.17 -38.83
C ARG A 147 21.95 69.43 -40.15
N GLN A 148 21.94 70.20 -41.23
CA GLN A 148 22.57 69.90 -42.51
C GLN A 148 24.08 69.74 -42.32
N TYR A 149 24.66 68.61 -42.73
CA TYR A 149 26.03 68.60 -43.26
C TYR A 149 26.13 67.58 -44.41
N ASN A 150 26.53 68.11 -45.56
CA ASN A 150 26.83 67.37 -46.79
C ASN A 150 28.28 66.88 -46.74
N ILE A 151 28.54 65.66 -47.18
CA ILE A 151 29.88 65.21 -47.54
C ILE A 151 29.79 64.63 -48.96
N ALA A 152 30.42 65.34 -49.90
CA ALA A 152 30.78 64.84 -51.21
C ALA A 152 32.12 64.08 -51.10
N TYR A 153 32.29 63.09 -51.97
CA TYR A 153 33.35 62.08 -52.02
C TYR A 153 34.77 62.66 -52.11
#